data_AF-A0A8H3F9E2-F1
#
_entry.id   AF-A0A8H3F9E2-F1
#
_cell.length_a   1.000
_cell.length_b   1.000
_cell.length_c   1.000
_cell.angle_alpha   90.00
_cell.angle_beta   90.00
_cell.angle_gamma   90.00
#
_symmetry.space_group_name_H-M   'P 1'
#
loop_
_entity.id
_entity.type
_entity.pdbx_description
1 polymer ?
#
loop_
_entity_poly.entity_id
_entity_poly.type
_entity_poly.pdbx_seq_one_letter_code
_entity_poly.pdbx_strand_id
1 'polypeptide(L)'
;MLYILLEPVAGGLLAPLLLAATAYSDHLTTTYGATANYWALGIFASSWVAQFIGHGAFEGRAPALLDNLVQALVLAPFFVWMEILFSVGYRPELKSRVDSAVEKEVEKYRISQRQSNGSATNGKAK
;
A
#
# COMPACT_ATOMS: atom_id res chain seq x y z
N MET A 1 6.90 12.14 -11.30
CA MET A 1 6.48 11.78 -12.69
C MET A 1 5.53 10.59 -12.73
N LEU A 2 5.82 9.45 -12.09
CA LEU A 2 4.95 8.26 -12.13
C LEU A 2 3.50 8.51 -11.66
N TYR A 3 3.29 9.28 -10.58
CA TYR A 3 1.93 9.59 -10.10
C TYR A 3 1.15 10.54 -11.01
N ILE A 4 1.82 11.43 -11.73
CA ILE A 4 1.19 12.34 -12.70
C ILE A 4 0.69 11.55 -13.91
N LEU A 5 1.37 10.46 -14.29
CA LEU A 5 0.94 9.56 -15.36
C LEU A 5 -0.30 8.74 -14.97
N LEU A 6 -0.44 8.41 -13.68
CA LEU A 6 -1.60 7.69 -13.15
C LEU A 6 -2.82 8.62 -12.99
N GLU A 7 -2.64 9.77 -12.36
CA GLU A 7 -3.67 10.80 -12.22
C GLU A 7 -2.98 12.19 -12.18
N PRO A 8 -3.13 13.02 -13.23
CA PRO A 8 -2.36 14.25 -13.36
C PRO A 8 -2.59 15.28 -12.25
N VAL A 9 -3.81 15.34 -11.70
CA VAL A 9 -4.24 16.34 -10.71
C VAL A 9 -3.78 15.93 -9.31
N ALA A 10 -4.01 14.69 -8.89
CA ALA A 10 -3.56 14.11 -7.63
C ALA A 10 -2.04 14.01 -7.58
N GLY A 11 -1.39 13.64 -8.68
CA GLY A 11 0.07 13.67 -8.80
C GLY A 11 0.63 15.09 -8.77
N GLY A 12 -0.09 16.06 -9.37
CA GLY A 12 0.25 17.48 -9.32
C GLY A 12 0.13 18.07 -7.91
N LEU A 13 -0.93 17.73 -7.17
CA LEU A 13 -1.15 18.19 -5.78
C LEU A 13 -0.13 17.61 -4.80
N LEU A 14 0.36 16.40 -5.06
CA LEU A 14 1.39 15.78 -4.23
C LEU A 14 2.76 16.49 -4.38
N ALA A 15 3.05 17.06 -5.55
CA ALA A 15 4.34 17.67 -5.84
C ALA A 15 4.73 18.84 -4.90
N PRO A 16 3.90 19.88 -4.67
CA PRO A 16 4.23 20.95 -3.73
C PRO A 16 4.32 20.44 -2.28
N LEU A 17 3.52 19.43 -1.91
CA LEU A 17 3.57 18.82 -0.58
C LEU A 17 4.91 18.12 -0.34
N LEU A 18 5.39 17.35 -1.32
CA LEU A 18 6.70 16.72 -1.26
C LEU A 18 7.83 17.74 -1.23
N LEU A 19 7.77 18.79 -2.06
CA LEU A 19 8.77 19.86 -2.05
C LEU A 19 8.83 20.57 -0.70
N ALA A 20 7.68 20.94 -0.14
CA ALA A 20 7.60 21.55 1.18
C ALA A 20 8.15 20.62 2.29
N ALA A 21 7.77 19.34 2.25
CA ALA A 21 8.28 18.35 3.20
C ALA A 21 9.80 18.17 3.09
N THR A 22 10.37 18.14 1.88
CA THR A 22 11.81 18.04 1.69
C THR A 22 12.55 19.28 2.18
N ALA A 23 12.07 20.48 1.86
CA ALA A 23 12.67 21.72 2.33
C ALA A 23 12.60 21.85 3.86
N TYR A 24 11.49 21.43 4.46
CA TYR A 24 11.33 21.42 5.91
C TYR A 24 12.24 20.38 6.58
N SER A 25 12.35 19.18 6.01
CA SER A 25 13.26 18.14 6.49
C SER A 25 14.73 18.57 6.43
N ASP A 26 15.11 19.26 5.35
CA ASP A 26 16.45 19.83 5.20
C ASP A 26 16.74 20.91 6.25
N HIS A 27 15.78 21.82 6.48
CA HIS A 27 15.87 22.80 7.56
C HIS A 27 16.04 22.11 8.93
N LEU A 28 15.24 21.08 9.24
CA LEU A 28 15.34 20.38 10.52
C LEU A 28 16.69 19.67 10.67
N THR A 29 17.17 19.03 9.61
CA THR A 29 18.43 18.29 9.63
C THR A 29 19.63 19.24 9.79
N THR A 30 19.61 20.40 9.13
CA THR A 30 20.66 21.42 9.26
C THR A 30 20.65 22.12 10.62
N THR A 31 19.47 22.29 11.23
CA THR A 31 19.32 22.99 12.52
C THR A 31 19.61 22.09 13.72
N TYR A 32 19.16 20.83 13.69
CA TYR A 32 19.18 19.92 14.83
C TYR A 32 20.09 18.69 14.63
N GLY A 33 20.67 18.53 13.44
CA GLY A 33 21.50 17.39 13.08
C GLY A 33 20.69 16.16 12.65
N ALA A 34 21.39 15.13 12.18
CA ALA A 34 20.79 13.95 11.55
C ALA A 34 20.39 12.83 12.55
N THR A 35 20.49 13.06 13.86
CA THR A 35 20.23 12.02 14.89
C THR A 35 18.83 11.41 14.75
N ALA A 36 17.81 12.23 14.52
CA ALA A 36 16.45 11.75 14.29
C ALA A 36 16.34 10.87 13.04
N ASN A 37 17.10 11.18 11.98
CA ASN A 37 17.08 10.43 10.72
C ASN A 37 17.68 9.02 10.92
N TYR A 38 18.71 8.87 11.76
CA TYR A 38 19.28 7.55 12.09
C TYR A 38 18.27 6.67 12.83
N TRP A 39 17.57 7.24 13.82
CA TRP A 39 16.50 6.51 14.53
C TRP A 39 15.36 6.14 13.60
N ALA A 40 14.92 7.08 12.75
CA ALA A 40 13.89 6.83 11.75
C ALA A 40 14.28 5.69 10.80
N LEU A 41 15.54 5.67 10.33
CA LEU A 41 16.05 4.61 9.47
C LEU A 41 16.08 3.25 10.18
N GLY A 42 16.49 3.23 11.46
CA GLY A 42 16.49 2.03 12.29
C GLY A 42 15.09 1.45 12.47
N ILE A 43 14.11 2.29 12.79
CA ILE A 43 12.70 1.90 12.93
C ILE A 43 12.12 1.44 11.59
N PHE A 44 12.44 2.13 10.50
CA PHE A 44 11.98 1.76 9.16
C PHE A 44 12.49 0.36 8.77
N ALA A 45 13.79 0.12 8.92
CA ALA A 45 14.39 -1.18 8.61
C ALA A 45 13.84 -2.30 9.51
N SER A 46 13.69 -2.05 10.81
CA SER A 46 13.13 -3.05 11.74
C SER A 46 11.68 -3.38 11.42
N SER A 47 10.87 -2.38 11.02
CA SER A 47 9.48 -2.58 10.59
C SER A 47 9.38 -3.44 9.33
N TRP A 48 10.28 -3.24 8.36
CA TRP A 48 10.36 -4.08 7.17
C TRP A 48 10.76 -5.52 7.49
N VAL A 49 11.75 -5.73 8.35
CA VAL A 49 12.14 -7.07 8.82
C VAL A 49 10.95 -7.75 9.51
N ALA A 50 10.24 -7.02 10.38
CA ALA A 50 9.04 -7.54 11.04
C ALA A 50 7.93 -7.91 10.04
N GLN A 51 7.70 -7.11 9.00
CA GLN A 51 6.74 -7.44 7.93
C GLN A 51 7.11 -8.72 7.19
N PHE A 52 8.37 -8.88 6.80
CA PHE A 52 8.82 -10.09 6.10
C PHE A 52 8.73 -11.34 7.00
N ILE A 53 9.06 -11.20 8.29
CA ILE A 53 8.89 -12.29 9.26
C ILE A 53 7.41 -12.62 9.44
N GLY A 54 6.54 -11.62 9.55
CA GLY A 54 5.09 -11.80 9.64
C GLY A 54 4.55 -12.62 8.46
N HIS A 55 4.80 -12.17 7.23
CA HIS A 55 4.31 -12.84 6.04
C HIS A 55 4.96 -14.22 5.82
N GLY A 56 6.26 -14.35 6.05
CA GLY A 56 6.99 -15.60 5.82
C GLY A 56 6.72 -16.67 6.88
N ALA A 57 6.75 -16.31 8.17
CA ALA A 57 6.67 -17.27 9.27
C ALA A 57 5.23 -17.52 9.75
N PHE A 58 4.34 -16.53 9.70
CA PHE A 58 2.98 -16.66 10.21
C PHE A 58 1.93 -16.92 9.13
N GLU A 59 2.11 -16.35 7.92
CA GLU A 59 1.13 -16.50 6.83
C GLU A 59 1.52 -17.57 5.81
N GLY A 60 2.80 -17.98 5.75
CA GLY A 60 3.29 -19.04 4.87
C GLY A 60 3.15 -18.75 3.36
N ARG A 61 2.91 -17.49 2.99
CA ARG A 61 2.74 -17.02 1.61
C ARG A 61 3.93 -16.14 1.23
N ALA A 62 4.35 -16.19 -0.03
CA ALA A 62 5.34 -15.26 -0.54
C ALA A 62 4.81 -13.82 -0.35
N PRO A 63 5.65 -12.88 0.14
CA PRO A 63 5.25 -11.49 0.22
C PRO A 63 4.84 -11.01 -1.17
N ALA A 64 3.66 -10.39 -1.31
CA ALA A 64 3.17 -9.84 -2.59
C ALA A 64 4.15 -8.81 -3.21
N LEU A 65 5.04 -8.25 -2.38
CA LEU A 65 6.18 -7.43 -2.78
C LEU A 65 7.19 -8.15 -3.68
N LEU A 66 7.37 -9.47 -3.54
CA LEU A 66 8.28 -10.24 -4.39
C LEU A 66 7.69 -10.54 -5.78
N ASP A 67 6.37 -10.65 -5.88
CA ASP A 67 5.69 -10.96 -7.14
C ASP A 67 5.52 -9.72 -8.03
N ASN A 68 5.31 -8.54 -7.43
CA ASN A 68 5.17 -7.29 -8.19
C ASN A 68 5.63 -6.07 -7.38
N LEU A 69 6.95 -6.00 -7.14
CA LEU A 69 7.57 -4.97 -6.30
C LEU A 69 7.27 -3.55 -6.75
N VAL A 70 7.30 -3.29 -8.06
CA VAL A 70 7.06 -1.96 -8.61
C VAL A 70 5.61 -1.54 -8.38
N GLN A 71 4.65 -2.43 -8.62
CA GLN A 71 3.25 -2.12 -8.34
C GLN A 71 3.02 -1.93 -6.84
N ALA A 72 3.56 -2.80 -5.99
CA ALA A 72 3.36 -2.69 -4.55
C ALA A 72 3.99 -1.41 -3.97
N LEU A 73 5.22 -1.07 -4.37
CA LEU A 73 5.95 0.09 -3.84
C LEU A 73 5.43 1.42 -4.39
N VAL A 74 4.99 1.48 -5.65
CA VAL A 74 4.49 2.71 -6.27
C VAL A 74 3.00 2.87 -6.01
N LEU A 75 2.20 1.82 -6.18
CA LEU A 75 0.75 1.93 -6.09
C LEU A 75 0.26 2.04 -4.65
N ALA A 76 0.92 1.40 -3.67
CA ALA A 76 0.46 1.46 -2.29
C ALA A 76 0.51 2.88 -1.69
N PRO A 77 1.62 3.65 -1.80
CA PRO A 77 1.62 5.04 -1.35
C PRO A 77 0.62 5.92 -2.12
N PHE A 78 0.45 5.66 -3.42
CA PHE A 78 -0.54 6.38 -4.23
C PHE A 78 -1.98 6.09 -3.79
N PHE A 79 -2.28 4.85 -3.43
CA PHE A 79 -3.58 4.45 -2.91
C PHE A 79 -3.91 5.20 -1.62
N VAL A 80 -2.98 5.26 -0.66
CA VAL A 80 -3.17 6.02 0.59
C VAL A 80 -3.36 7.51 0.30
N TRP A 81 -2.59 8.08 -0.65
CA TRP A 81 -2.78 9.47 -1.07
C TRP A 81 -4.16 9.72 -1.66
N MET A 82 -4.64 8.82 -2.52
CA MET A 82 -5.97 8.89 -3.09
C MET A 82 -7.06 8.76 -2.02
N GLU A 83 -6.87 7.93 -0.99
CA GLU A 83 -7.80 7.80 0.13
C GLU A 83 -7.90 9.09 0.94
N ILE A 84 -6.78 9.77 1.18
CA ILE A 84 -6.78 11.10 1.80
C ILE A 84 -7.54 12.10 0.93
N LEU A 85 -7.29 12.11 -0.38
CA LEU A 85 -8.02 12.98 -1.32
C LEU A 85 -9.52 12.66 -1.32
N PHE A 86 -9.89 11.39 -1.31
CA PHE A 86 -11.28 10.95 -1.21
C PHE A 86 -11.93 11.38 0.11
N SER A 87 -11.18 11.38 1.22
CA SER A 87 -11.68 11.83 2.53
C SER A 87 -12.05 13.33 2.53
N VAL A 88 -11.38 14.15 1.72
CA VAL A 88 -11.67 15.58 1.54
C VAL A 88 -12.65 15.86 0.40
N GLY A 89 -13.29 14.82 -0.16
CA GLY A 89 -14.35 14.94 -1.17
C GLY A 89 -13.87 14.92 -2.63
N TYR A 90 -12.61 14.59 -2.88
CA TYR A 90 -12.09 14.46 -4.25
C TYR A 90 -12.74 13.26 -4.97
N ARG A 91 -13.28 13.47 -6.18
CA ARG A 91 -13.82 12.43 -7.10
C ARG A 91 -14.62 11.30 -6.40
N PRO A 92 -15.77 11.59 -5.77
CA PRO A 92 -16.57 10.59 -5.07
C PRO A 92 -17.07 9.45 -5.98
N GLU A 93 -17.31 9.73 -7.26
CA GLU A 93 -17.67 8.72 -8.25
C GLU A 93 -16.56 7.68 -8.46
N LEU A 94 -15.30 8.12 -8.48
CA LEU A 94 -14.16 7.22 -8.64
C LEU A 94 -14.02 6.33 -7.40
N LYS A 95 -14.16 6.91 -6.20
CA LYS A 95 -14.18 6.16 -4.95
C LYS A 95 -15.25 5.07 -4.98
N SER A 96 -16.50 5.43 -5.30
CA SER A 96 -17.61 4.47 -5.37
C SER A 96 -17.36 3.32 -6.37
N ARG A 97 -16.76 3.62 -7.53
CA ARG A 97 -16.40 2.61 -8.53
C ARG A 97 -15.30 1.67 -8.03
N VAL A 98 -14.29 2.20 -7.33
CA VAL A 98 -13.21 1.41 -6.73
C VAL A 98 -13.78 0.51 -5.63
N ASP A 99 -14.56 1.06 -4.71
CA ASP A 99 -15.18 0.31 -3.61
C ASP A 99 -16.06 -0.83 -4.14
N SER A 100 -16.90 -0.53 -5.14
CA SER A 100 -17.75 -1.53 -5.80
C SER A 100 -16.96 -2.63 -6.52
N ALA A 101 -15.78 -2.31 -7.05
CA ALA A 101 -14.91 -3.30 -7.69
C ALA A 101 -14.21 -4.19 -6.65
N VAL A 102 -13.76 -3.61 -5.54
CA VAL A 102 -13.15 -4.34 -4.42
C VAL A 102 -14.16 -5.31 -3.81
N GLU A 103 -15.39 -4.89 -3.55
CA GLU A 103 -16.46 -5.77 -3.02
C GLU A 103 -16.70 -6.98 -3.92
N LYS A 104 -16.75 -6.78 -5.24
CA LYS A 104 -16.94 -7.86 -6.22
C LYS A 104 -15.78 -8.87 -6.20
N GLU A 105 -14.54 -8.39 -6.14
CA GLU A 105 -13.36 -9.25 -6.09
C GLU A 105 -13.23 -9.99 -4.75
N VAL A 106 -13.56 -9.34 -3.63
CA VAL A 106 -13.59 -9.98 -2.31
C VAL A 106 -14.64 -11.10 -2.28
N GLU A 107 -15.84 -10.86 -2.81
CA GLU A 107 -16.88 -11.88 -2.88
C GLU A 107 -16.46 -13.05 -3.78
N LYS A 108 -15.85 -12.77 -4.94
CA LYS A 108 -15.32 -13.80 -5.85
C LYS A 108 -14.23 -14.65 -5.19
N TYR A 109 -13.31 -14.03 -4.44
CA TYR A 109 -12.29 -14.74 -3.66
C TYR A 109 -12.90 -15.59 -2.55
N ARG A 110 -13.91 -15.08 -1.84
CA ARG A 110 -14.62 -15.83 -0.80
C ARG A 110 -15.34 -17.05 -1.37
N ILE A 111 -15.96 -16.92 -2.55
CA ILE A 111 -16.59 -18.04 -3.27
C ILE A 111 -15.55 -19.07 -3.71
N SER A 112 -14.42 -18.64 -4.27
CA SER A 112 -13.37 -19.57 -4.73
C SER A 112 -12.76 -20.35 -3.56
N GLN A 113 -12.55 -19.72 -2.40
CA GLN A 113 -12.11 -20.40 -1.17
C GLN A 113 -13.12 -21.42 -0.64
N ARG A 114 -14.43 -21.13 -0.76
CA ARG A 114 -15.49 -22.08 -0.37
C ARG A 114 -15.55 -23.29 -1.32
N GLN A 115 -15.37 -23.07 -2.61
CA GLN A 115 -15.33 -24.15 -3.60
C GLN A 115 -14.09 -25.05 -3.45
N SER A 116 -12.91 -24.46 -3.17
CA SER A 116 -11.69 -25.24 -2.91
C SER A 116 -11.79 -26.08 -1.64
N ASN A 117 -12.42 -25.56 -0.58
CA ASN A 117 -12.62 -26.32 0.66
C ASN A 117 -13.69 -27.40 0.52
N GLY A 118 -14.75 -27.16 -0.27
CA GLY A 118 -15.80 -28.15 -0.54
C GLY A 118 -15.35 -29.33 -1.42
N SER A 119 -14.39 -29.13 -2.33
CA SER A 119 -13.82 -30.23 -3.12
C SER A 119 -12.81 -31.07 -2.31
N ALA A 120 -12.06 -30.45 -1.40
CA ALA A 120 -11.13 -31.13 -0.50
C ALA A 120 -11.83 -32.07 0.51
N THR A 121 -13.04 -31.73 0.96
CA THR A 121 -13.84 -32.60 1.84
C THR A 121 -14.44 -33.81 1.12
N ASN A 122 -14.70 -33.71 -0.19
CA ASN A 122 -15.29 -34.80 -0.97
C ASN A 122 -14.24 -35.81 -1.51
N GLY A 123 -12.95 -35.45 -1.49
CA GLY A 123 -11.83 -36.31 -1.88
C GLY A 123 -11.28 -37.24 -0.79
N LYS A 124 -11.73 -37.10 0.47
CA LYS A 124 -11.37 -37.98 1.60
C LYS A 124 -12.44 -39.02 1.93
N ALA A 125 -13.37 -39.27 1.02
CA ALA A 125 -14.31 -40.37 1.10
C ALA A 125 -14.01 -41.39 0.00
N LYS A 126 -12.92 -42.15 0.17
CA LYS A 126 -12.79 -43.48 -0.43
C LYS A 126 -11.82 -44.34 0.35
#